data_AF-A0A212L577-F1
#
_entry.id   AF-A0A212L577-F1
#
_cell.length_a   1.000
_cell.length_b   1.000
_cell.length_c   1.000
_cell.angle_alpha   90.00
_cell.angle_beta   90.00
_cell.angle_gamma   90.00
#
_symmetry.space_group_name_H-M   'P 1'
#
loop_
_entity.id
_entity.type
_entity.pdbx_description
1 polymer ?
#
loop_
_entity_poly.entity_id
_entity_poly.type
_entity_poly.pdbx_seq_one_letter_code
_entity_poly.pdbx_strand_id
1 'polypeptide(L)'
;MNLLQQIGRKAKPILGGLALTALLGAALPATAHEFILKPDTATPAAGQKTRVQAQASHVFMISEEAEKPETVNLQLVQKGKSTPVTLTEDASLVALVGDITLTDTAPALLVGHRLPQIWSETTEGVLEGNRAQLEAQGKKVRSVGKYEKFAKSLLNPAANDTLYKTPQNQMLEIVLLDNPATVKPGGVMNVQVLLRGKPLPGATVGLTHDGFSKEEDAYKVTAATDAQGKAALAVDKPALWMVRTATVEKTPGTDADAHHLRATYVFPVR
;
A
#
# COMPACT_ATOMS: atom_id res chain seq x y z
N MET A 1 -20.27 31.74 72.87
CA MET A 1 -20.97 32.65 71.94
C MET A 1 -20.18 32.71 70.65
N ASN A 2 -20.85 32.39 69.53
CA ASN A 2 -20.49 32.54 68.11
C ASN A 2 -19.25 31.78 67.59
N LEU A 3 -19.34 30.72 66.79
CA LEU A 3 -20.02 30.43 65.50
C LEU A 3 -19.20 30.87 64.27
N LEU A 4 -19.05 29.93 63.32
CA LEU A 4 -18.52 30.03 61.94
C LEU A 4 -16.98 29.91 61.82
N GLN A 5 -16.35 29.15 60.92
CA GLN A 5 -16.82 28.57 59.65
C GLN A 5 -15.87 27.45 59.14
N GLN A 6 -16.50 26.34 58.76
CA GLN A 6 -16.20 25.31 57.76
C GLN A 6 -14.86 25.21 56.97
N ILE A 7 -14.38 23.96 56.94
CA ILE A 7 -14.06 23.08 55.79
C ILE A 7 -12.83 23.41 54.91
N GLY A 8 -11.93 22.42 54.83
CA GLY A 8 -10.95 22.28 53.74
C GLY A 8 -10.09 21.01 53.88
N ARG A 9 -10.63 19.83 53.56
CA ARG A 9 -9.85 18.58 53.40
C ARG A 9 -8.90 18.74 52.20
N LYS A 10 -7.58 18.74 52.45
CA LYS A 10 -6.56 18.64 51.39
C LYS A 10 -6.35 17.18 51.01
N ALA A 11 -6.74 16.80 49.79
CA ALA A 11 -6.31 15.56 49.15
C ALA A 11 -4.94 15.76 48.48
N LYS A 12 -4.02 14.79 48.63
CA LYS A 12 -2.68 14.77 48.04
C LYS A 12 -2.75 14.45 46.53
N PRO A 13 -1.84 14.96 45.69
CA PRO A 13 -1.80 14.65 44.28
C PRO A 13 -1.19 13.26 44.03
N ILE A 14 -1.81 12.48 43.14
CA ILE A 14 -1.30 11.21 42.63
C ILE A 14 -0.34 11.51 41.47
N LEU A 15 0.82 10.85 41.51
CA LEU A 15 1.93 10.96 40.58
C LEU A 15 1.54 10.46 39.17
N GLY A 16 2.07 11.15 38.15
CA GLY A 16 1.72 11.02 36.76
C GLY A 16 2.11 9.69 36.10
N GLY A 17 1.18 9.14 35.31
CA GLY A 17 1.47 8.18 34.26
C GLY A 17 1.66 8.93 32.94
N LEU A 18 2.84 8.81 32.35
CA LEU A 18 3.13 9.33 31.01
C LEU A 18 2.36 8.46 29.99
N ALA A 19 1.19 8.91 29.55
CA ALA A 19 0.50 8.33 28.42
C ALA A 19 1.20 8.79 27.13
N LEU A 20 1.93 7.88 26.48
CA LEU A 20 2.41 8.08 25.12
C LEU A 20 1.20 8.01 24.19
N THR A 21 0.47 9.11 24.05
CA THR A 21 -0.58 9.26 23.05
C THR A 21 0.05 9.21 21.67
N ALA A 22 0.00 8.04 21.02
CA ALA A 22 0.11 7.95 19.58
C ALA A 22 -1.09 8.72 19.00
N LEU A 23 -0.88 9.98 18.62
CA LEU A 23 -1.85 10.71 17.81
C LEU A 23 -1.99 9.95 16.49
N LEU A 24 -3.08 9.21 16.34
CA LEU A 24 -3.65 8.88 15.04
C LEU A 24 -4.07 10.20 14.40
N GLY A 25 -3.12 10.87 13.76
CA GLY A 25 -3.41 11.98 12.88
C GLY A 25 -4.22 11.43 11.70
N ALA A 26 -5.45 11.90 11.54
CA ALA A 26 -6.14 11.82 10.27
C ALA A 26 -5.28 12.59 9.26
N ALA A 27 -4.41 11.89 8.54
CA ALA A 27 -3.67 12.46 7.43
C ALA A 27 -4.71 12.83 6.36
N LEU A 28 -4.81 14.13 6.05
CA LEU A 28 -5.45 14.57 4.81
C LEU A 28 -4.85 13.74 3.66
N PRO A 29 -5.66 13.30 2.67
CA PRO A 29 -5.12 12.56 1.55
C PRO A 29 -4.23 13.52 0.77
N ALA A 30 -2.92 13.46 1.01
CA ALA A 30 -1.96 13.80 -0.02
C ALA A 30 -2.28 12.85 -1.18
N THR A 31 -2.80 13.41 -2.28
CA THR A 31 -3.24 12.68 -3.48
C THR A 31 -2.01 12.14 -4.21
N ALA A 32 -1.33 11.19 -3.58
CA ALA A 32 -0.32 10.42 -4.26
C ALA A 32 -1.07 9.32 -5.02
N HIS A 33 -0.79 9.19 -6.31
CA HIS A 33 -1.17 8.02 -7.08
C HIS A 33 -0.81 6.73 -6.32
N GLU A 34 -1.65 5.71 -6.38
CA GLU A 34 -1.26 4.36 -5.97
C GLU A 34 -0.19 3.78 -6.90
N PHE A 35 0.42 2.67 -6.48
CA PHE A 35 1.24 1.84 -7.36
C PHE A 35 0.65 0.45 -7.40
N ILE A 36 0.20 0.02 -8.59
CA ILE A 36 -0.58 -1.20 -8.77
C ILE A 36 0.06 -2.04 -9.86
N LEU A 37 0.19 -3.34 -9.60
CA LEU A 37 0.60 -4.32 -10.61
C LEU A 37 -0.64 -5.05 -11.13
N LYS A 38 -1.13 -4.64 -12.31
CA LYS A 38 -2.31 -5.21 -12.95
C LYS A 38 -1.89 -6.08 -14.14
N PRO A 39 -2.02 -7.42 -14.05
CA PRO A 39 -1.79 -8.29 -15.19
C PRO A 39 -2.99 -8.28 -16.13
N ASP A 40 -2.77 -8.46 -17.44
CA ASP A 40 -3.86 -8.64 -18.42
C ASP A 40 -4.71 -9.88 -18.11
N THR A 41 -4.09 -10.89 -17.49
CA THR A 41 -4.78 -12.03 -16.89
C THR A 41 -4.08 -12.49 -15.62
N ALA A 42 -4.86 -12.79 -14.58
CA ALA A 42 -4.33 -13.40 -13.36
C ALA A 42 -4.22 -14.93 -13.46
N THR A 43 -4.59 -15.52 -14.60
CA THR A 43 -4.54 -16.98 -14.81
C THR A 43 -3.90 -17.36 -16.14
N PRO A 44 -2.65 -16.95 -16.40
CA PRO A 44 -2.00 -17.20 -17.68
C PRO A 44 -1.75 -18.68 -17.91
N ALA A 45 -1.97 -19.15 -19.15
CA ALA A 45 -1.60 -20.50 -19.56
C ALA A 45 -0.07 -20.65 -19.67
N ALA A 46 0.42 -21.88 -19.59
CA ALA A 46 1.83 -22.18 -19.80
C ALA A 46 2.26 -21.72 -21.21
N GLY A 47 3.37 -20.97 -21.29
CA GLY A 47 3.89 -20.40 -22.54
C GLY A 47 3.13 -19.17 -23.03
N GLN A 48 2.04 -18.75 -22.37
CA GLN A 48 1.33 -17.53 -22.72
C GLN A 48 2.14 -16.30 -22.32
N LYS A 49 2.46 -15.46 -23.30
CA LYS A 49 2.97 -14.11 -23.06
C LYS A 49 1.85 -13.27 -22.43
N THR A 50 2.10 -12.75 -21.24
CA THR A 50 1.15 -11.97 -20.45
C THR A 50 1.78 -10.65 -20.09
N ARG A 51 1.10 -9.56 -20.43
CA ARG A 51 1.51 -8.22 -20.03
C ARG A 51 1.13 -7.97 -18.58
N VAL A 52 1.99 -7.26 -17.88
CA VAL A 52 1.71 -6.62 -16.60
C VAL A 52 1.87 -5.11 -16.76
N GLN A 53 0.89 -4.36 -16.24
CA GLN A 53 0.94 -2.92 -16.11
C GLN A 53 1.37 -2.56 -14.69
N ALA A 54 2.42 -1.74 -14.57
CA ALA A 54 2.80 -1.01 -13.37
C ALA A 54 2.15 0.37 -13.44
N GLN A 55 0.96 0.48 -12.84
CA GLN A 55 0.07 1.63 -12.95
C GLN A 55 0.31 2.63 -11.82
N ALA A 56 0.17 3.93 -12.14
CA ALA A 56 -0.01 4.98 -11.17
C ALA A 56 -1.43 5.56 -11.29
N SER A 57 -2.23 5.51 -10.23
CA SER A 57 -3.63 5.96 -10.29
C SER A 57 -4.28 6.36 -8.97
N HIS A 58 -5.26 7.27 -9.04
CA HIS A 58 -6.24 7.56 -7.99
C HIS A 58 -7.51 6.73 -8.17
N VAL A 59 -7.96 6.54 -9.42
CA VAL A 59 -8.98 5.55 -9.74
C VAL A 59 -8.34 4.18 -9.82
N PHE A 60 -8.69 3.29 -8.89
CA PHE A 60 -8.00 2.02 -8.75
C PHE A 60 -8.09 1.16 -10.03
N MET A 61 -6.94 0.59 -10.43
CA MET A 61 -6.76 -0.29 -11.60
C MET A 61 -7.00 0.37 -12.98
N ILE A 62 -7.00 1.70 -13.05
CA ILE A 62 -7.04 2.49 -14.28
C ILE A 62 -5.85 3.44 -14.25
N SER A 63 -4.84 3.25 -15.11
CA SER A 63 -3.64 4.10 -15.08
C SER A 63 -3.96 5.53 -15.50
N GLU A 64 -3.37 6.50 -14.79
CA GLU A 64 -3.50 7.94 -15.04
C GLU A 64 -2.16 8.58 -15.41
N GLU A 65 -1.05 7.95 -15.02
CA GLU A 65 0.31 8.40 -15.24
C GLU A 65 1.25 7.20 -15.41
N ALA A 66 2.31 7.37 -16.21
CA ALA A 66 3.44 6.46 -16.23
C ALA A 66 4.55 6.95 -15.29
N GLU A 67 4.94 6.14 -14.31
CA GLU A 67 6.15 6.40 -13.52
C GLU A 67 7.39 6.30 -14.44
N LYS A 68 8.51 6.94 -14.05
CA LYS A 68 9.78 6.81 -14.79
C LYS A 68 10.31 5.38 -14.63
N PRO A 69 10.68 4.65 -15.71
CA PRO A 69 11.13 3.25 -15.62
C PRO A 69 12.26 3.01 -14.61
N GLU A 70 13.22 3.92 -14.52
CA GLU A 70 14.36 3.86 -13.59
C GLU A 70 13.97 3.97 -12.11
N THR A 71 12.72 4.37 -11.83
CA THR A 71 12.19 4.48 -10.47
C THR A 71 11.39 3.23 -10.06
N VAL A 72 11.27 2.23 -10.91
CA VAL A 72 10.45 1.04 -10.65
C VAL A 72 11.24 -0.24 -10.85
N ASN A 73 11.35 -1.02 -9.78
CA ASN A 73 11.84 -2.40 -9.84
C ASN A 73 10.67 -3.36 -9.87
N LEU A 74 10.69 -4.33 -10.80
CA LEU A 74 9.71 -5.41 -10.86
C LEU A 74 10.41 -6.77 -10.96
N GLN A 75 9.94 -7.71 -10.15
CA GLN A 75 10.40 -9.09 -10.13
C GLN A 75 9.22 -10.06 -10.30
N LEU A 76 9.45 -11.14 -11.03
CA LEU A 76 8.59 -12.32 -11.07
C LEU A 76 9.19 -13.39 -10.16
N VAL A 77 8.42 -13.83 -9.17
CA VAL A 77 8.76 -14.92 -8.26
C VAL A 77 7.93 -16.14 -8.64
N GLN A 78 8.59 -17.25 -8.98
CA GLN A 78 7.94 -18.53 -9.25
C GLN A 78 8.85 -19.67 -8.78
N LYS A 79 8.30 -20.64 -8.03
CA LYS A 79 9.06 -21.81 -7.50
C LYS A 79 10.33 -21.42 -6.74
N GLY A 80 10.28 -20.33 -5.96
CA GLY A 80 11.41 -19.83 -5.18
C GLY A 80 12.50 -19.12 -5.98
N LYS A 81 12.37 -19.02 -7.31
CA LYS A 81 13.25 -18.22 -8.16
C LYS A 81 12.65 -16.83 -8.38
N SER A 82 13.46 -15.80 -8.20
CA SER A 82 13.13 -14.43 -8.60
C SER A 82 13.85 -14.06 -9.89
N THR A 83 13.12 -13.46 -10.85
CA THR A 83 13.67 -12.94 -12.11
C THR A 83 13.19 -11.52 -12.35
N PRO A 84 14.07 -10.57 -12.72
CA PRO A 84 13.66 -9.22 -13.09
C PRO A 84 12.68 -9.22 -14.28
N VAL A 85 11.74 -8.29 -14.27
CA VAL A 85 10.86 -7.98 -15.41
C VAL A 85 11.20 -6.57 -15.86
N THR A 86 11.67 -6.44 -17.09
CA THR A 86 11.96 -5.12 -17.67
C THR A 86 10.65 -4.38 -17.93
N LEU A 87 10.60 -3.13 -17.48
CA LEU A 87 9.48 -2.22 -17.70
C LEU A 87 9.85 -1.18 -18.75
N THR A 88 8.91 -0.90 -19.65
CA THR A 88 8.98 0.19 -20.62
C THR A 88 7.70 0.99 -20.59
N GLU A 89 7.76 2.28 -20.88
CA GLU A 89 6.56 3.09 -21.01
C GLU A 89 5.71 2.65 -22.21
N ASP A 90 4.39 2.54 -22.00
CA ASP A 90 3.39 2.43 -23.05
C ASP A 90 2.48 3.65 -22.98
N ALA A 91 2.73 4.62 -23.86
CA ALA A 91 1.99 5.88 -23.89
C ALA A 91 0.49 5.70 -24.16
N SER A 92 0.07 4.60 -24.80
CA SER A 92 -1.35 4.33 -25.07
C SER A 92 -2.11 3.88 -23.83
N LEU A 93 -1.40 3.24 -22.90
CA LEU A 93 -1.94 2.79 -21.61
C LEU A 93 -1.64 3.75 -20.48
N VAL A 94 -0.81 4.78 -20.72
CA VAL A 94 -0.36 5.74 -19.73
C VAL A 94 0.21 5.01 -18.51
N ALA A 95 1.06 4.00 -18.77
CA ALA A 95 1.59 3.10 -17.75
C ALA A 95 2.97 2.59 -18.13
N LEU A 96 3.70 2.07 -17.15
CA LEU A 96 4.81 1.16 -17.41
C LEU A 96 4.26 -0.24 -17.69
N VAL A 97 4.81 -0.93 -18.69
CA VAL A 97 4.43 -2.29 -19.05
C VAL A 97 5.64 -3.20 -19.11
N GLY A 98 5.44 -4.45 -18.70
CA GLY A 98 6.41 -5.52 -18.85
C GLY A 98 5.70 -6.79 -19.34
N ASP A 99 6.45 -7.66 -20.00
CA ASP A 99 5.94 -8.94 -20.45
C ASP A 99 6.53 -10.07 -19.63
N ILE A 100 5.67 -10.99 -19.19
CA ILE A 100 6.07 -12.23 -18.52
C ILE A 100 5.57 -13.44 -19.30
N THR A 101 6.27 -14.56 -19.16
CA THR A 101 5.84 -15.86 -19.67
C THR A 101 6.12 -16.90 -18.60
N LEU A 102 5.07 -17.56 -18.10
CA LEU A 102 5.21 -18.66 -17.17
C LEU A 102 5.43 -19.96 -17.94
N THR A 103 6.40 -20.78 -17.54
CA THR A 103 6.68 -22.07 -18.19
C THR A 103 5.66 -23.16 -17.85
N ASP A 104 4.88 -22.95 -16.79
CA ASP A 104 3.79 -23.80 -16.34
C ASP A 104 2.77 -22.98 -15.54
N THR A 105 1.76 -23.64 -15.00
CA THR A 105 0.65 -23.03 -14.25
C THR A 105 0.88 -22.99 -12.73
N ALA A 106 2.10 -23.22 -12.24
CA ALA A 106 2.39 -23.07 -10.82
C ALA A 106 2.17 -21.62 -10.38
N PRO A 107 1.75 -21.39 -9.12
CA PRO A 107 1.57 -20.05 -8.59
C PRO A 107 2.81 -19.19 -8.78
N ALA A 108 2.59 -17.95 -9.23
CA ALA A 108 3.62 -16.95 -9.42
C ALA A 108 3.21 -15.63 -8.78
N LEU A 109 4.19 -14.82 -8.42
CA LEU A 109 3.98 -13.56 -7.74
C LEU A 109 4.82 -12.47 -8.41
N LEU A 110 4.15 -11.44 -8.88
CA LEU A 110 4.81 -10.20 -9.26
C LEU A 110 5.08 -9.39 -7.99
N VAL A 111 6.30 -8.89 -7.83
CA VAL A 111 6.75 -8.10 -6.67
C VAL A 111 7.37 -6.82 -7.19
N GLY A 112 6.69 -5.70 -6.93
CA GLY A 112 7.07 -4.37 -7.41
C GLY A 112 7.52 -3.46 -6.27
N HIS A 113 8.49 -2.61 -6.56
CA HIS A 113 8.97 -1.56 -5.68
C HIS A 113 9.17 -0.29 -6.49
N ARG A 114 8.29 0.69 -6.25
CA ARG A 114 8.47 2.05 -6.77
C ARG A 114 9.33 2.80 -5.76
N LEU A 115 10.55 3.07 -6.19
CA LEU A 115 11.62 3.65 -5.39
C LEU A 115 11.20 4.98 -4.77
N PRO A 116 11.74 5.35 -3.59
CA PRO A 116 11.42 6.61 -2.93
C PRO A 116 11.59 7.80 -3.87
N GLN A 117 10.54 8.61 -4.01
CA GLN A 117 10.60 9.91 -4.68
C GLN A 117 10.30 11.03 -3.68
N ILE A 118 11.01 12.16 -3.79
CA ILE A 118 10.81 13.31 -2.91
C ILE A 118 9.92 14.34 -3.61
N TRP A 119 8.83 14.71 -2.96
CA TRP A 119 7.89 15.72 -3.44
C TRP A 119 7.63 16.72 -2.33
N SER A 120 7.60 18.00 -2.69
CA SER A 120 7.39 19.10 -1.75
C SER A 120 6.12 19.86 -2.09
N GLU A 121 5.30 20.12 -1.08
CA GLU A 121 4.23 21.11 -1.20
C GLU A 121 4.86 22.50 -1.10
N THR A 122 4.58 23.35 -2.08
CA THR A 122 5.05 24.73 -2.13
C THR A 122 3.88 25.70 -2.24
N THR A 123 4.15 27.01 -2.17
CA THR A 123 3.12 28.03 -2.47
C THR A 123 2.67 28.04 -3.93
N GLU A 124 3.35 27.31 -4.81
CA GLU A 124 3.09 27.24 -6.26
C GLU A 124 2.51 25.87 -6.68
N GLY A 125 2.23 24.98 -5.73
CA GLY A 125 1.78 23.61 -5.98
C GLY A 125 2.80 22.57 -5.52
N VAL A 126 2.55 21.30 -5.87
CA VAL A 126 3.42 20.17 -5.54
C VAL A 126 4.52 20.06 -6.59
N LEU A 127 5.78 20.06 -6.15
CA LEU A 127 6.97 19.99 -7.02
C LEU A 127 7.87 18.82 -6.62
N GLU A 128 8.50 18.18 -7.59
CA GLU A 128 9.53 17.16 -7.36
C GLU A 128 10.79 17.84 -6.80
N GLY A 129 11.37 17.27 -5.74
CA GLY A 129 12.59 17.77 -5.10
C GLY A 129 12.44 18.05 -3.61
N ASN A 130 13.57 18.09 -2.93
CA ASN A 130 13.63 18.37 -1.49
C ASN A 130 13.63 19.88 -1.18
N ARG A 131 13.53 20.22 0.11
CA ARG A 131 13.48 21.60 0.58
C ARG A 131 14.65 22.45 0.07
N ALA A 132 15.88 21.97 0.27
CA ALA A 132 17.09 22.70 -0.08
C ALA A 132 17.17 22.98 -1.60
N GLN A 133 16.85 21.98 -2.43
CA GLN A 133 16.85 22.11 -3.89
C GLN A 133 15.84 23.17 -4.36
N LEU A 134 14.63 23.16 -3.81
CA LEU A 134 13.56 24.06 -4.24
C LEU A 134 13.74 25.47 -3.67
N GLU A 135 14.19 25.62 -2.42
CA GLU A 135 14.49 26.92 -1.83
C GLU A 135 15.67 27.61 -2.54
N ALA A 136 16.68 26.85 -2.99
CA ALA A 136 17.75 27.37 -3.85
C ALA A 136 17.24 27.89 -5.22
N GLN A 137 16.09 27.41 -5.69
CA GLN A 137 15.39 27.90 -6.88
C GLN A 137 14.42 29.04 -6.56
N GLY A 138 14.41 29.57 -5.33
CA GLY A 138 13.52 30.64 -4.89
C GLY A 138 12.09 30.19 -4.57
N LYS A 139 11.81 28.88 -4.54
CA LYS A 139 10.49 28.34 -4.19
C LYS A 139 10.28 28.38 -2.68
N LYS A 140 9.03 28.62 -2.24
CA LYS A 140 8.65 28.59 -0.82
C LYS A 140 8.07 27.23 -0.45
N VAL A 141 8.85 26.40 0.22
CA VAL A 141 8.48 25.03 0.60
C VAL A 141 7.71 25.03 1.92
N ARG A 142 6.53 24.39 1.93
CA ARG A 142 5.69 24.20 3.13
C ARG A 142 6.04 22.90 3.83
N SER A 143 6.03 21.80 3.09
CA SER A 143 6.34 20.47 3.60
C SER A 143 7.00 19.60 2.54
N VAL A 144 7.82 18.65 2.97
CA VAL A 144 8.49 17.66 2.12
C VAL A 144 8.01 16.26 2.47
N GLY A 145 7.56 15.50 1.48
CA GLY A 145 7.21 14.09 1.62
C GLY A 145 8.14 13.20 0.80
N LYS A 146 8.58 12.10 1.41
CA LYS A 146 9.19 10.97 0.73
C LYS A 146 8.11 9.94 0.44
N TYR A 147 7.96 9.53 -0.82
CA TYR A 147 6.90 8.60 -1.25
C TYR A 147 7.50 7.32 -1.81
N GLU A 148 7.31 6.23 -1.08
CA GLU A 148 7.80 4.90 -1.44
C GLU A 148 6.62 3.93 -1.49
N LYS A 149 6.53 3.14 -2.57
CA LYS A 149 5.34 2.32 -2.83
C LYS A 149 5.73 0.88 -3.18
N PHE A 150 4.89 -0.04 -2.72
CA PHE A 150 5.09 -1.48 -2.86
C PHE A 150 3.85 -2.10 -3.48
N ALA A 151 4.05 -3.09 -4.36
CA ALA A 151 2.94 -3.78 -4.98
C ALA A 151 3.24 -5.26 -5.11
N LYS A 152 2.18 -6.07 -5.01
CA LYS A 152 2.21 -7.50 -5.32
C LYS A 152 1.03 -7.90 -6.18
N SER A 153 1.23 -8.89 -7.05
CA SER A 153 0.15 -9.43 -7.89
C SER A 153 0.28 -10.95 -7.98
N LEU A 154 -0.72 -11.68 -7.47
CA LEU A 154 -0.73 -13.14 -7.48
C LEU A 154 -1.31 -13.67 -8.79
N LEU A 155 -0.59 -14.60 -9.42
CA LEU A 155 -0.96 -15.26 -10.65
C LEU A 155 -1.12 -16.77 -10.42
N ASN A 156 -2.09 -17.38 -11.08
CA ASN A 156 -2.36 -18.81 -11.01
C ASN A 156 -2.44 -19.38 -9.58
N PRO A 157 -3.21 -18.78 -8.64
CA PRO A 157 -3.37 -19.41 -7.33
C PRO A 157 -3.99 -20.80 -7.49
N ALA A 158 -3.45 -21.76 -6.74
CA ALA A 158 -3.87 -23.15 -6.73
C ALA A 158 -4.20 -23.59 -5.30
N ALA A 159 -4.97 -24.66 -5.12
CA ALA A 159 -5.46 -25.08 -3.79
C ALA A 159 -4.32 -25.32 -2.76
N ASN A 160 -3.17 -25.84 -3.22
CA ASN A 160 -1.98 -26.10 -2.41
C ASN A 160 -0.94 -24.96 -2.43
N ASP A 161 -1.31 -23.78 -2.94
CA ASP A 161 -0.44 -22.61 -2.97
C ASP A 161 -0.03 -22.16 -1.56
N THR A 162 1.18 -21.63 -1.45
CA THR A 162 1.71 -20.99 -0.24
C THR A 162 2.37 -19.64 -0.55
N LEU A 163 2.50 -19.28 -1.82
CA LEU A 163 3.16 -18.05 -2.26
C LEU A 163 2.37 -16.81 -1.85
N TYR A 164 1.03 -16.87 -1.86
CA TYR A 164 0.15 -15.76 -1.44
C TYR A 164 0.44 -15.23 -0.02
N LYS A 165 0.93 -16.10 0.87
CA LYS A 165 1.23 -15.81 2.27
C LYS A 165 2.72 -15.66 2.57
N THR A 166 3.58 -15.71 1.56
CA THR A 166 5.03 -15.62 1.75
C THR A 166 5.48 -14.16 1.72
N PRO A 167 6.02 -13.62 2.82
CA PRO A 167 6.57 -12.27 2.83
C PRO A 167 7.73 -12.11 1.84
N GLN A 168 7.80 -10.94 1.20
CA GLN A 168 8.79 -10.54 0.21
C GLN A 168 9.76 -9.48 0.76
N ASN A 169 9.69 -9.18 2.07
CA ASN A 169 10.53 -8.21 2.77
C ASN A 169 10.38 -6.76 2.23
N GLN A 170 9.18 -6.41 1.75
CA GLN A 170 8.85 -5.02 1.42
C GLN A 170 8.75 -4.19 2.71
N MET A 171 9.06 -2.88 2.65
CA MET A 171 9.05 -2.05 3.88
C MET A 171 7.67 -1.95 4.48
N LEU A 172 6.65 -1.62 3.69
CA LEU A 172 5.25 -1.81 4.03
C LEU A 172 4.73 -2.97 3.18
N GLU A 173 4.18 -4.00 3.81
CA GLU A 173 3.82 -5.23 3.13
C GLU A 173 2.44 -5.73 3.57
N ILE A 174 1.61 -6.09 2.59
CA ILE A 174 0.37 -6.84 2.81
C ILE A 174 0.67 -8.31 2.57
N VAL A 175 0.29 -9.19 3.49
CA VAL A 175 0.37 -10.65 3.35
C VAL A 175 -1.06 -11.20 3.36
N LEU A 176 -1.44 -11.98 2.35
CA LEU A 176 -2.72 -12.69 2.38
C LEU A 176 -2.61 -13.87 3.33
N LEU A 177 -3.63 -14.12 4.15
CA LEU A 177 -3.67 -15.23 5.10
C LEU A 177 -4.52 -16.39 4.59
N ASP A 178 -5.51 -16.11 3.76
CA ASP A 178 -6.31 -17.12 3.07
C ASP A 178 -5.88 -17.28 1.62
N ASN A 179 -6.01 -18.50 1.10
CA ASN A 179 -5.66 -18.81 -0.28
C ASN A 179 -6.75 -18.29 -1.24
N PRO A 180 -6.44 -17.36 -2.16
CA PRO A 180 -7.41 -16.83 -3.12
C PRO A 180 -8.08 -17.90 -4.01
N ALA A 181 -7.44 -19.05 -4.23
CA ALA A 181 -8.04 -20.17 -4.98
C ALA A 181 -9.17 -20.89 -4.24
N THR A 182 -9.31 -20.65 -2.93
CA THR A 182 -10.27 -21.35 -2.06
C THR A 182 -11.33 -20.43 -1.46
N VAL A 183 -11.08 -19.12 -1.45
CA VAL A 183 -12.08 -18.13 -1.04
C VAL A 183 -13.21 -18.13 -2.07
N LYS A 184 -14.44 -18.24 -1.58
CA LYS A 184 -15.64 -18.23 -2.41
C LYS A 184 -16.37 -16.88 -2.28
N PRO A 185 -17.18 -16.49 -3.26
CA PRO A 185 -18.15 -15.40 -3.10
C PRO A 185 -18.99 -15.55 -1.81
N GLY A 186 -19.11 -14.48 -1.05
CA GLY A 186 -19.72 -14.46 0.28
C GLY A 186 -18.75 -14.83 1.42
N GLY A 187 -17.49 -15.16 1.09
CA GLY A 187 -16.44 -15.46 2.05
C GLY A 187 -15.70 -14.24 2.55
N VAL A 188 -14.63 -14.51 3.31
CA VAL A 188 -13.74 -13.50 3.89
C VAL A 188 -12.33 -13.76 3.38
N MET A 189 -11.62 -12.68 3.02
CA MET A 189 -10.19 -12.67 2.81
C MET A 189 -9.52 -12.06 4.05
N ASN A 190 -8.81 -12.87 4.82
CA ASN A 190 -7.97 -12.41 5.92
C ASN A 190 -6.61 -11.96 5.39
N VAL A 191 -6.11 -10.84 5.91
CA VAL A 191 -4.79 -10.29 5.55
C VAL A 191 -4.03 -9.88 6.79
N GLN A 192 -2.71 -9.71 6.66
CA GLN A 192 -1.84 -9.11 7.65
C GLN A 192 -1.02 -7.98 7.03
N VAL A 193 -0.94 -6.85 7.72
CA VAL A 193 -0.08 -5.72 7.36
C VAL A 193 1.17 -5.76 8.21
N LEU A 194 2.32 -5.66 7.55
CA LEU A 194 3.64 -5.63 8.14
C LEU A 194 4.34 -4.31 7.81
N LEU A 195 5.04 -3.74 8.78
CA LEU A 195 5.97 -2.64 8.61
C LEU A 195 7.36 -3.14 9.05
N ARG A 196 8.30 -3.21 8.10
CA ARG A 196 9.65 -3.77 8.26
C ARG A 196 9.60 -5.19 8.85
N GLY A 197 8.72 -6.02 8.29
CA GLY A 197 8.52 -7.41 8.70
C GLY A 197 7.81 -7.59 10.05
N LYS A 198 7.39 -6.51 10.74
CA LYS A 198 6.68 -6.58 12.02
C LYS A 198 5.20 -6.23 11.85
N PRO A 199 4.27 -6.85 12.60
CA PRO A 199 2.86 -6.49 12.59
C PRO A 199 2.62 -4.98 12.75
N LEU A 200 1.76 -4.41 11.91
CA LEU A 200 1.34 -3.01 11.99
C LEU A 200 -0.12 -2.91 12.48
N PRO A 201 -0.35 -2.65 13.77
CA PRO A 201 -1.69 -2.53 14.33
C PRO A 201 -2.35 -1.18 14.00
N GLY A 202 -3.68 -1.16 13.91
CA GLY A 202 -4.46 0.06 13.65
C GLY A 202 -4.31 0.64 12.25
N ALA A 203 -3.65 -0.07 11.32
CA ALA A 203 -3.55 0.33 9.93
C ALA A 203 -4.91 0.18 9.25
N THR A 204 -5.32 1.21 8.50
CA THR A 204 -6.48 1.11 7.62
C THR A 204 -6.14 0.22 6.43
N VAL A 205 -7.00 -0.75 6.18
CA VAL A 205 -6.93 -1.64 5.03
C VAL A 205 -8.22 -1.49 4.24
N GLY A 206 -8.09 -1.25 2.93
CA GLY A 206 -9.20 -1.18 2.01
C GLY A 206 -9.16 -2.31 1.01
N LEU A 207 -10.34 -2.86 0.68
CA LEU A 207 -10.54 -3.85 -0.36
C LEU A 207 -11.40 -3.26 -1.47
N THR A 208 -10.97 -3.46 -2.72
CA THR A 208 -11.70 -3.10 -3.93
C THR A 208 -11.46 -4.16 -5.00
N HIS A 209 -12.08 -4.04 -6.17
CA HIS A 209 -11.81 -4.91 -7.31
C HIS A 209 -11.81 -4.14 -8.62
N ASP A 210 -11.25 -4.74 -9.66
CA ASP A 210 -11.23 -4.15 -11.01
C ASP A 210 -12.65 -3.79 -11.46
N GLY A 211 -12.82 -2.58 -11.97
CA GLY A 211 -14.11 -2.04 -12.39
C GLY A 211 -15.14 -1.80 -11.26
N PHE A 212 -14.74 -1.71 -9.99
CA PHE A 212 -15.65 -1.43 -8.88
C PHE A 212 -16.27 -0.02 -8.95
N SER A 213 -15.46 1.00 -9.17
CA SER A 213 -15.86 2.40 -9.15
C SER A 213 -15.03 3.20 -10.15
N LYS A 214 -15.56 4.36 -10.56
CA LYS A 214 -14.82 5.39 -11.29
C LYS A 214 -14.41 6.57 -10.40
N GLU A 215 -14.84 6.55 -9.14
CA GLU A 215 -14.43 7.53 -8.13
C GLU A 215 -13.03 7.20 -7.60
N GLU A 216 -12.26 8.24 -7.32
CA GLU A 216 -10.93 8.14 -6.70
C GLU A 216 -11.01 7.50 -5.30
N ASP A 217 -10.00 6.72 -4.93
CA ASP A 217 -9.85 6.13 -3.59
C ASP A 217 -11.08 5.33 -3.09
N ALA A 218 -11.87 4.77 -4.01
CA ALA A 218 -13.11 4.07 -3.70
C ALA A 218 -12.89 2.61 -3.26
N TYR A 219 -13.17 2.36 -1.96
CA TYR A 219 -13.17 1.02 -1.39
C TYR A 219 -14.57 0.44 -1.33
N LYS A 220 -14.65 -0.87 -1.56
CA LYS A 220 -15.86 -1.64 -1.31
C LYS A 220 -16.01 -1.99 0.17
N VAL A 221 -14.90 -2.34 0.82
CA VAL A 221 -14.83 -2.70 2.23
C VAL A 221 -13.60 -2.04 2.84
N THR A 222 -13.73 -1.52 4.05
CA THR A 222 -12.60 -1.04 4.85
C THR A 222 -12.60 -1.73 6.21
N ALA A 223 -11.40 -1.92 6.75
CA ALA A 223 -11.18 -2.45 8.10
C ALA A 223 -9.93 -1.81 8.70
N ALA A 224 -9.77 -1.92 10.02
CA ALA A 224 -8.53 -1.60 10.71
C ALA A 224 -7.86 -2.89 11.19
N THR A 225 -6.53 -2.93 11.19
CA THR A 225 -5.79 -4.10 11.67
C THR A 225 -5.81 -4.23 13.19
N ASP A 226 -5.86 -5.47 13.69
CA ASP A 226 -5.75 -5.82 15.10
C ASP A 226 -4.31 -5.68 15.66
N ALA A 227 -4.08 -6.07 16.91
CA ALA A 227 -2.77 -6.01 17.56
C ALA A 227 -1.69 -6.88 16.87
N GLN A 228 -2.11 -7.86 16.08
CA GLN A 228 -1.28 -8.75 15.29
C GLN A 228 -1.18 -8.27 13.84
N GLY A 229 -1.66 -7.08 13.52
CA GLY A 229 -1.63 -6.48 12.20
C GLY A 229 -2.63 -7.13 11.23
N LYS A 230 -3.65 -7.84 11.71
CA LYS A 230 -4.57 -8.60 10.86
C LYS A 230 -5.91 -7.91 10.65
N ALA A 231 -6.50 -8.09 9.48
CA ALA A 231 -7.84 -7.60 9.14
C ALA A 231 -8.61 -8.65 8.31
N ALA A 232 -9.94 -8.61 8.42
CA ALA A 232 -10.87 -9.46 7.67
C ALA A 232 -11.69 -8.62 6.70
N LEU A 233 -11.71 -8.99 5.41
CA LEU A 233 -12.36 -8.23 4.35
C LEU A 233 -13.33 -9.13 3.59
N ALA A 234 -14.60 -8.74 3.48
CA ALA A 234 -15.62 -9.54 2.80
C ALA A 234 -15.41 -9.51 1.28
N VAL A 235 -15.49 -10.68 0.66
CA VAL A 235 -15.39 -10.89 -0.80
C VAL A 235 -16.73 -11.45 -1.28
N ASP A 236 -17.43 -10.73 -2.15
CA ASP A 236 -18.80 -11.05 -2.51
C ASP A 236 -18.98 -11.63 -3.91
N LYS A 237 -17.92 -11.61 -4.74
CA LYS A 237 -18.01 -12.08 -6.13
C LYS A 237 -16.65 -12.51 -6.70
N PRO A 238 -16.66 -13.28 -7.79
CA PRO A 238 -15.47 -13.50 -8.60
C PRO A 238 -15.02 -12.18 -9.24
N ALA A 239 -13.75 -11.82 -9.04
CA ALA A 239 -13.14 -10.62 -9.62
C ALA A 239 -11.61 -10.66 -9.48
N LEU A 240 -10.94 -9.72 -10.11
CA LEU A 240 -9.57 -9.34 -9.76
C LEU A 240 -9.63 -8.34 -8.60
N TRP A 241 -9.34 -8.80 -7.40
CA TRP A 241 -9.41 -8.03 -6.17
C TRP A 241 -8.07 -7.34 -5.89
N MET A 242 -8.12 -6.24 -5.15
CA MET A 242 -6.96 -5.54 -4.61
C MET A 242 -7.19 -5.11 -3.17
N VAL A 243 -6.23 -5.43 -2.32
CA VAL A 243 -6.11 -4.87 -0.98
C VAL A 243 -5.08 -3.74 -1.02
N ARG A 244 -5.38 -2.62 -0.35
CA ARG A 244 -4.50 -1.44 -0.23
C ARG A 244 -4.39 -1.02 1.21
N THR A 245 -3.17 -0.68 1.64
CA THR A 245 -2.92 0.02 2.91
C THR A 245 -1.86 1.10 2.73
N ALA A 246 -1.86 2.08 3.63
CA ALA A 246 -0.89 3.16 3.64
C ALA A 246 -0.55 3.52 5.10
N THR A 247 0.67 4.00 5.32
CA THR A 247 1.09 4.58 6.59
C THR A 247 2.05 5.74 6.36
N VAL A 248 2.12 6.65 7.33
CA VAL A 248 2.97 7.83 7.27
C VAL A 248 3.81 7.89 8.54
N GLU A 249 5.13 7.90 8.38
CA GLU A 249 6.06 8.10 9.48
C GLU A 249 6.60 9.52 9.44
N LYS A 250 6.53 10.26 10.56
CA LYS A 250 7.16 11.58 10.65
C LYS A 250 8.69 11.42 10.71
N THR A 251 9.41 12.19 9.92
CA THR A 251 10.88 12.12 9.82
C THR A 251 11.54 13.50 9.97
N PRO A 252 11.17 14.30 11.00
CA PRO A 252 11.66 15.67 11.13
C PRO A 252 13.19 15.71 11.24
N GLY A 253 13.82 16.65 10.54
CA GLY A 253 15.28 16.81 10.53
C GLY A 253 16.03 15.87 9.59
N THR A 254 15.31 15.10 8.76
CA THR A 254 15.89 14.36 7.63
C THR A 254 15.69 15.11 6.31
N ASP A 255 15.92 14.45 5.18
CA ASP A 255 15.68 14.98 3.83
C ASP A 255 14.19 15.19 3.49
N ALA A 256 13.27 14.60 4.26
CA ALA A 256 11.83 14.81 4.17
C ALA A 256 11.16 14.97 5.55
N ASP A 257 10.06 15.72 5.64
CA ASP A 257 9.31 15.91 6.88
C ASP A 257 8.51 14.65 7.26
N ALA A 258 8.12 13.85 6.26
CA ALA A 258 7.43 12.57 6.44
C ALA A 258 7.78 11.54 5.36
N HIS A 259 7.70 10.26 5.73
CA HIS A 259 7.79 9.12 4.83
C HIS A 259 6.41 8.49 4.62
N HIS A 260 5.87 8.66 3.43
CA HIS A 260 4.60 8.11 2.98
C HIS A 260 4.86 6.75 2.31
N LEU A 261 4.35 5.70 2.96
CA LEU A 261 4.47 4.32 2.52
C LEU A 261 3.10 3.83 2.03
N ARG A 262 3.04 3.22 0.85
CA ARG A 262 1.82 2.60 0.30
C ARG A 262 2.10 1.17 -0.15
N ALA A 263 1.14 0.28 0.06
CA ALA A 263 1.24 -1.10 -0.37
C ALA A 263 -0.07 -1.58 -1.00
N THR A 264 0.04 -2.29 -2.12
CA THR A 264 -1.09 -2.97 -2.78
C THR A 264 -0.81 -4.45 -2.96
N TYR A 265 -1.87 -5.27 -2.90
CA TYR A 265 -1.82 -6.69 -3.26
C TYR A 265 -3.04 -7.05 -4.10
N VAL A 266 -2.81 -7.32 -5.39
CA VAL A 266 -3.78 -7.80 -6.37
C VAL A 266 -3.83 -9.34 -6.40
N PHE A 267 -5.03 -9.91 -6.45
CA PHE A 267 -5.25 -11.37 -6.53
C PHE A 267 -6.61 -11.71 -7.15
N PRO A 268 -6.73 -12.83 -7.88
CA PRO A 268 -8.02 -13.28 -8.41
C PRO A 268 -8.79 -14.07 -7.36
N VAL A 269 -10.11 -13.89 -7.33
CA VAL A 269 -11.07 -14.80 -6.69
C VAL A 269 -12.00 -15.34 -7.78
N ARG A 270 -12.29 -16.64 -7.74
CA ARG A 270 -13.07 -17.36 -8.76
C ARG A 270 -14.45 -17.76 -8.27
#